data_AF-A0A094QGW3-F1
#
_entry.id   AF-A0A094QGW3-F1
#
_cell.length_a   1.000
_cell.length_b   1.000
_cell.length_c   1.000
_cell.angle_alpha   90.00
_cell.angle_beta   90.00
_cell.angle_gamma   90.00
#
_symmetry.space_group_name_H-M   'P 1'
#
loop_
_entity.id
_entity.type
_entity.pdbx_description
1 polymer ?
#
loop_
_entity_poly.entity_id
_entity_poly.type
_entity_poly.pdbx_seq_one_letter_code
_entity_poly.pdbx_strand_id
1 'polypeptide(L)'
;MKTSVIDIGLQWEMPALTRALSEAMGQREVTQVIVNTTGSSGIKKRVLLSIDAVSTSAQLSNERVSAMPGDIWSLLLPINHIAGVNVLTRALKLGSEVVGADERADYTAIVPTQLHRALFGDEKLLAHLQGCKSVLVGGSPASKILLEAASKAGISVVTTYGMTETSGGCVYNKRALTDVSLMVDESGRIKIKGPILASGYEDNQELWSQHFKDGWFITSDLGKIKNNEIEVIGRIDDVVITGGENVSLYAIENELSAGFPDTRFLATAIPDAEWGQKICLIADSEIDYDHLSELLKTTLGKQFVPKEFLVMAQIPEIGIGKPDRVKASQIFIDKQR
;
A
#
# COMPACT_ATOMS: atom_id res chain seq x y z
N MET A 1 31.11 -15.55 -5.55
CA MET A 1 29.73 -15.83 -6.02
C MET A 1 29.37 -14.70 -6.98
N LYS A 2 28.92 -15.00 -8.20
CA LYS A 2 28.34 -13.97 -9.05
C LYS A 2 26.96 -13.65 -8.48
N THR A 3 26.69 -12.38 -8.23
CA THR A 3 25.35 -11.92 -7.85
C THR A 3 24.65 -11.50 -9.13
N SER A 4 23.53 -12.13 -9.45
CA SER A 4 22.66 -11.73 -10.56
C SER A 4 21.64 -10.69 -10.07
N VAL A 5 21.16 -9.82 -10.97
CA VAL A 5 20.28 -8.71 -10.64
C VAL A 5 19.07 -8.70 -11.58
N ILE A 6 17.88 -8.59 -11.00
CA ILE A 6 16.60 -8.36 -11.68
C ILE A 6 16.12 -6.96 -11.26
N ASP A 7 16.39 -5.94 -12.07
CA ASP A 7 15.89 -4.59 -11.82
C ASP A 7 14.52 -4.41 -12.49
N ILE A 8 13.45 -4.40 -11.69
CA ILE A 8 12.08 -4.25 -12.22
C ILE A 8 11.73 -2.80 -12.55
N GLY A 9 12.62 -1.86 -12.26
CA GLY A 9 12.57 -0.48 -12.77
C GLY A 9 12.81 -0.39 -14.27
N LEU A 10 13.36 -1.44 -14.89
CA LEU A 10 13.49 -1.57 -16.33
C LEU A 10 12.16 -1.99 -16.98
N GLN A 11 11.97 -1.68 -18.26
CA GLN A 11 10.79 -2.10 -19.02
C GLN A 11 10.90 -3.60 -19.36
N TRP A 12 10.45 -4.44 -18.44
CA TRP A 12 10.31 -5.87 -18.69
C TRP A 12 9.01 -6.19 -19.40
N GLU A 13 9.05 -7.16 -20.32
CA GLU A 13 7.85 -7.89 -20.72
C GLU A 13 7.55 -9.02 -19.73
N MET A 14 6.28 -9.28 -19.47
CA MET A 14 5.84 -10.28 -18.49
C MET A 14 6.47 -11.68 -18.71
N PRO A 15 6.54 -12.25 -19.93
CA PRO A 15 7.16 -13.56 -20.13
C PRO A 15 8.65 -13.57 -19.79
N ALA A 16 9.37 -12.49 -20.12
CA ALA A 16 10.79 -12.36 -19.82
C ALA A 16 11.05 -12.27 -18.32
N LEU A 17 10.26 -11.46 -17.61
CA LEU A 17 10.38 -11.31 -16.16
C LEU A 17 10.02 -12.62 -15.44
N THR A 18 8.95 -13.29 -15.86
CA THR A 18 8.51 -14.56 -15.29
C THR A 18 9.58 -15.63 -15.43
N ARG A 19 10.23 -15.72 -16.60
CA ARG A 19 11.37 -16.62 -16.82
C ARG A 19 12.54 -16.29 -15.90
N ALA A 20 12.95 -15.02 -15.83
CA ALA A 20 14.06 -14.60 -14.98
C ALA A 20 13.81 -14.91 -13.50
N LEU A 21 12.59 -14.66 -13.00
CA LEU A 21 12.19 -15.01 -11.64
C LEU A 21 12.21 -16.52 -11.41
N SER A 22 11.65 -17.30 -12.33
CA SER A 22 11.63 -18.77 -12.24
C SER A 22 13.04 -19.36 -12.20
N GLU A 23 13.95 -18.87 -13.05
CA GLU A 23 15.35 -19.29 -13.06
C GLU A 23 16.05 -18.92 -11.75
N ALA A 24 15.89 -17.69 -11.27
CA ALA A 24 16.48 -17.22 -10.03
C ALA A 24 16.01 -18.03 -8.81
N MET A 25 14.72 -18.40 -8.76
CA MET A 25 14.16 -19.22 -7.68
C MET A 25 14.64 -20.68 -7.70
N GLY A 26 15.09 -21.18 -8.86
CA GLY A 26 15.61 -22.54 -9.02
C GLY A 26 17.13 -22.68 -8.86
N GLN A 27 17.86 -21.55 -8.83
CA GLN A 27 19.32 -21.53 -8.77
C GLN A 27 19.85 -21.39 -7.33
N ARG A 28 21.13 -21.77 -7.13
CA ARG A 28 21.88 -21.55 -5.86
C ARG A 28 22.65 -20.22 -5.83
N GLU A 29 22.61 -19.43 -6.91
CA GLU A 29 23.29 -18.13 -6.95
C GLU A 29 22.45 -17.05 -6.26
N VAL A 30 23.11 -16.14 -5.53
CA VAL A 30 22.46 -15.03 -4.85
C VAL A 30 21.91 -14.06 -5.90
N THR A 31 20.60 -14.03 -6.08
CA THR A 31 19.93 -13.08 -6.98
C THR A 31 19.27 -11.95 -6.18
N GLN A 32 19.48 -10.70 -6.61
CA GLN A 32 18.81 -9.53 -6.05
C GLN A 32 17.73 -9.03 -7.02
N VAL A 33 16.55 -8.74 -6.49
CA VAL A 33 15.46 -8.05 -7.17
C VAL A 33 15.47 -6.59 -6.71
N ILE A 34 15.71 -5.65 -7.63
CA ILE A 34 15.74 -4.23 -7.33
C ILE A 34 14.38 -3.63 -7.65
N VAL A 35 13.77 -2.97 -6.66
CA VAL A 35 12.46 -2.34 -6.81
C VAL A 35 12.55 -0.85 -6.54
N ASN A 36 12.09 -0.05 -7.50
CA ASN A 36 11.93 1.38 -7.34
C ASN A 36 10.70 1.69 -6.48
N THR A 37 10.88 2.49 -5.43
CA THR A 37 9.80 3.00 -4.59
C THR A 37 9.88 4.52 -4.48
N THR A 38 8.73 5.17 -4.48
CA THR A 38 8.57 6.57 -4.10
C THR A 38 7.88 6.57 -2.75
N GLY A 39 8.62 6.92 -1.70
CA GLY A 39 8.04 7.05 -0.36
C GLY A 39 7.07 8.23 -0.28
N SER A 40 6.34 8.34 0.84
CA SER A 40 5.47 9.50 1.13
C SER A 40 6.21 10.84 1.09
N SER A 41 7.53 10.82 1.31
CA SER A 41 8.43 11.98 1.21
C SER A 41 8.80 12.39 -0.23
N GLY A 42 8.36 11.65 -1.25
CA GLY A 42 8.71 11.90 -2.66
C GLY A 42 10.12 11.45 -3.06
N ILE A 43 10.96 11.03 -2.11
CA ILE A 43 12.31 10.51 -2.39
C ILE A 43 12.19 9.13 -3.05
N LYS A 44 12.79 8.99 -4.22
CA LYS A 44 12.95 7.71 -4.91
C LYS A 44 14.00 6.87 -4.19
N LYS A 45 13.66 5.63 -3.83
CA LYS A 45 14.59 4.64 -3.27
C LYS A 45 14.62 3.40 -4.17
N ARG A 46 15.78 2.75 -4.24
CA ARG A 46 15.98 1.46 -4.91
C ARG A 46 16.17 0.39 -3.84
N VAL A 47 15.15 -0.41 -3.61
CA VAL A 47 15.13 -1.42 -2.54
C VAL A 47 15.71 -2.73 -3.07
N LEU A 48 16.70 -3.28 -2.37
CA LEU A 48 17.34 -4.55 -2.70
C LEU A 48 16.61 -5.69 -1.98
N LEU A 49 15.95 -6.57 -2.72
CA LEU A 49 15.30 -7.77 -2.19
C LEU A 49 16.08 -9.01 -2.64
N SER A 50 16.41 -9.92 -1.73
CA SER A 50 16.92 -11.22 -2.18
C SER A 50 15.78 -12.03 -2.83
N ILE A 51 16.12 -12.87 -3.81
CA ILE A 51 15.13 -13.77 -4.39
C ILE A 51 14.53 -14.70 -3.33
N ASP A 52 15.28 -15.07 -2.30
CA ASP A 52 14.80 -15.83 -1.16
C ASP A 52 13.73 -15.08 -0.36
N ALA A 53 13.88 -13.78 -0.13
CA ALA A 53 12.89 -12.97 0.56
C ALA A 53 11.59 -12.86 -0.24
N VAL A 54 11.69 -12.65 -1.56
CA VAL A 54 10.54 -12.60 -2.47
C VAL A 54 9.84 -13.96 -2.56
N SER A 55 10.62 -15.04 -2.71
CA SER A 55 10.16 -16.44 -2.77
C SER A 55 9.49 -16.88 -1.47
N THR A 56 10.05 -16.50 -0.32
CA THR A 56 9.47 -16.77 1.00
C THR A 56 8.19 -15.98 1.21
N SER A 57 8.17 -14.69 0.84
CA SER A 57 6.95 -13.86 0.89
C SER A 57 5.81 -14.48 0.06
N ALA A 58 6.12 -14.95 -1.15
CA ALA A 58 5.15 -15.63 -2.01
C ALA A 58 4.62 -16.93 -1.39
N GLN A 59 5.51 -17.77 -0.84
CA GLN A 59 5.14 -19.02 -0.17
C GLN A 59 4.20 -18.76 1.02
N LEU A 60 4.60 -17.89 1.95
CA LEU A 60 3.82 -17.57 3.14
C LEU A 60 2.47 -16.92 2.79
N SER A 61 2.42 -16.13 1.72
CA SER A 61 1.19 -15.56 1.20
C SER A 61 0.24 -16.63 0.66
N ASN A 62 0.74 -17.61 -0.11
CA ASN A 62 -0.05 -18.72 -0.63
C ASN A 62 -0.60 -19.58 0.52
N GLU A 63 0.23 -19.89 1.51
CA GLU A 63 -0.20 -20.61 2.72
C GLU A 63 -1.31 -19.86 3.47
N ARG A 64 -1.17 -18.54 3.64
CA ARG A 64 -2.15 -17.70 4.33
C ARG A 64 -3.53 -17.74 3.66
N VAL A 65 -3.58 -17.76 2.33
CA VAL A 65 -4.85 -17.86 1.58
C VAL A 65 -5.25 -19.31 1.28
N SER A 66 -4.52 -20.29 1.84
CA SER A 66 -4.75 -21.73 1.61
C SER A 66 -4.71 -22.13 0.12
N ALA A 67 -3.82 -21.50 -0.65
CA ALA A 67 -3.64 -21.81 -2.06
C ALA A 67 -3.03 -23.20 -2.26
N MET A 68 -3.56 -23.91 -3.26
CA MET A 68 -3.16 -25.27 -3.61
C MET A 68 -2.36 -25.28 -4.91
N PRO A 69 -1.44 -26.26 -5.12
CA PRO A 69 -0.76 -26.42 -6.39
C PRO A 69 -1.75 -26.49 -7.56
N GLY A 70 -1.46 -25.73 -8.62
CA GLY A 70 -2.34 -25.58 -9.79
C GLY A 70 -3.40 -24.48 -9.69
N ASP A 71 -3.66 -23.90 -8.51
CA ASP A 71 -4.54 -22.72 -8.40
C ASP A 71 -3.94 -21.53 -9.18
N ILE A 72 -4.81 -20.70 -9.74
CA ILE A 72 -4.44 -19.64 -10.69
C ILE A 72 -4.52 -18.25 -10.05
N TRP A 73 -3.49 -17.44 -10.27
CA TRP A 73 -3.50 -16.01 -9.92
C TRP A 73 -3.78 -15.15 -11.16
N SER A 74 -4.60 -14.10 -11.03
CA SER A 74 -4.68 -13.05 -12.05
C SER A 74 -3.76 -11.86 -11.75
N LEU A 75 -3.17 -11.29 -12.80
CA LEU A 75 -2.26 -10.15 -12.73
C LEU A 75 -2.99 -8.86 -13.15
N LEU A 76 -3.43 -8.09 -12.14
CA LEU A 76 -4.10 -6.79 -12.32
C LEU A 76 -3.24 -5.60 -11.85
N LEU A 77 -1.99 -5.88 -11.48
CA LEU A 77 -1.05 -4.91 -10.93
C LEU A 77 0.19 -4.81 -11.83
N PRO A 78 0.74 -3.61 -12.02
CA PRO A 78 1.95 -3.44 -12.82
C PRO A 78 3.15 -4.21 -12.25
N ILE A 79 3.92 -4.84 -13.15
CA ILE A 79 5.09 -5.68 -12.82
C ILE A 79 6.37 -4.89 -12.51
N ASN A 80 6.33 -3.56 -12.64
CA ASN A 80 7.38 -2.64 -12.19
C ASN A 80 7.26 -2.27 -10.70
N HIS A 81 6.28 -2.86 -9.99
CA HIS A 81 6.13 -2.78 -8.55
C HIS A 81 6.19 -4.16 -7.93
N ILE A 82 6.64 -4.21 -6.66
CA ILE A 82 6.71 -5.46 -5.90
C ILE A 82 5.38 -6.22 -5.90
N ALA A 83 4.24 -5.53 -5.84
CA ALA A 83 2.93 -6.16 -5.80
C ALA A 83 2.61 -6.98 -7.07
N GLY A 84 3.00 -6.50 -8.26
CA GLY A 84 2.87 -7.27 -9.50
C GLY A 84 3.85 -8.44 -9.55
N VAL A 85 5.10 -8.23 -9.12
CA VAL A 85 6.10 -9.31 -8.99
C VAL A 85 5.62 -10.41 -8.03
N ASN A 86 4.97 -10.05 -6.91
CA ASN A 86 4.41 -11.02 -5.98
C ASN A 86 3.35 -11.91 -6.63
N VAL A 87 2.53 -11.39 -7.54
CA VAL A 87 1.55 -12.22 -8.27
C VAL A 87 2.27 -13.26 -9.12
N LEU A 88 3.29 -12.85 -9.88
CA LEU A 88 4.10 -13.77 -10.69
C LEU A 88 4.77 -14.84 -9.83
N THR A 89 5.42 -14.46 -8.72
CA THR A 89 6.14 -15.41 -7.87
C THR A 89 5.22 -16.35 -7.10
N ARG A 90 4.01 -15.89 -6.73
CA ARG A 90 2.97 -16.76 -6.14
C ARG A 90 2.48 -17.80 -7.13
N ALA A 91 2.20 -17.42 -8.38
CA ALA A 91 1.80 -18.36 -9.43
C ALA A 91 2.91 -19.38 -9.72
N LEU A 92 4.17 -18.93 -9.85
CA LEU A 92 5.33 -19.82 -10.01
C LEU A 92 5.45 -20.84 -8.87
N LYS A 93 5.20 -20.43 -7.61
CA LYS A 93 5.19 -21.36 -6.46
C LYS A 93 4.08 -22.41 -6.51
N LEU A 94 2.96 -22.10 -7.16
CA LEU A 94 1.85 -23.03 -7.35
C LEU A 94 2.02 -23.88 -8.62
N GLY A 95 3.04 -23.60 -9.44
CA GLY A 95 3.24 -24.28 -10.73
C GLY A 95 2.20 -23.87 -11.77
N SER A 96 1.62 -22.67 -11.65
CA SER A 96 0.60 -22.14 -12.58
C SER A 96 1.11 -20.89 -13.30
N GLU A 97 0.52 -20.62 -14.47
CA GLU A 97 0.69 -19.35 -15.17
C GLU A 97 -0.27 -18.29 -14.61
N VAL A 98 0.06 -17.02 -14.82
CA VAL A 98 -0.83 -15.91 -14.48
C VAL A 98 -1.77 -15.60 -15.63
N VAL A 99 -2.98 -15.15 -15.31
CA VAL A 99 -4.01 -14.79 -16.29
C VAL A 99 -4.46 -13.34 -16.15
N GLY A 100 -5.18 -12.82 -17.15
CA GLY A 100 -5.78 -11.49 -17.11
C GLY A 100 -7.10 -11.42 -16.33
N ALA A 101 -7.79 -10.29 -16.41
CA ALA A 101 -9.15 -10.12 -15.85
C ALA A 101 -10.25 -10.80 -16.69
N ASP A 102 -9.95 -11.15 -17.95
CA ASP A 102 -10.90 -11.80 -18.86
C ASP A 102 -10.98 -13.32 -18.67
N GLU A 103 -10.14 -13.87 -17.78
CA GLU A 103 -9.99 -15.30 -17.54
C GLU A 103 -10.27 -15.63 -16.08
N ARG A 104 -10.75 -16.85 -15.81
CA ARG A 104 -11.01 -17.30 -14.45
C ARG A 104 -9.71 -17.45 -13.67
N ALA A 105 -9.65 -16.81 -12.49
CA ALA A 105 -8.58 -16.99 -11.52
C ALA A 105 -9.13 -17.34 -10.13
N ASP A 106 -8.35 -18.08 -9.36
CA ASP A 106 -8.65 -18.41 -7.96
C ASP A 106 -8.28 -17.26 -7.03
N TYR A 107 -7.22 -16.53 -7.33
CA TYR A 107 -6.71 -15.45 -6.50
C TYR A 107 -6.37 -14.22 -7.33
N THR A 108 -6.48 -13.04 -6.72
CA THR A 108 -6.00 -11.80 -7.32
C THR A 108 -5.51 -10.85 -6.25
N ALA A 109 -4.78 -9.82 -6.66
CA ALA A 109 -4.34 -8.73 -5.81
C ALA A 109 -4.67 -7.40 -6.47
N ILE A 110 -5.25 -6.48 -5.70
CA ILE A 110 -5.69 -5.16 -6.15
C ILE A 110 -5.42 -4.09 -5.09
N VAL A 111 -5.54 -2.83 -5.48
CA VAL A 111 -5.55 -1.68 -4.57
C VAL A 111 -6.99 -1.24 -4.24
N PRO A 112 -7.24 -0.51 -3.13
CA PRO A 112 -8.58 -0.07 -2.75
C PRO A 112 -9.32 0.71 -3.85
N THR A 113 -8.61 1.48 -4.67
CA THR A 113 -9.23 2.23 -5.79
C THR A 113 -9.76 1.31 -6.89
N GLN A 114 -9.11 0.16 -7.14
CA GLN A 114 -9.64 -0.86 -8.05
C GLN A 114 -10.87 -1.55 -7.45
N LEU A 115 -10.87 -1.83 -6.14
CA LEU A 115 -12.04 -2.39 -5.45
C LEU A 115 -13.24 -1.44 -5.54
N HIS A 116 -13.02 -0.14 -5.34
CA HIS A 116 -14.06 0.88 -5.51
C HIS A 116 -14.60 0.89 -6.95
N ARG A 117 -13.72 0.88 -7.96
CA ARG A 117 -14.16 0.83 -9.37
C ARG A 117 -15.00 -0.40 -9.66
N ALA A 118 -14.61 -1.57 -9.16
CA ALA A 118 -15.39 -2.79 -9.30
C ALA A 118 -16.81 -2.62 -8.74
N LEU A 119 -16.94 -2.05 -7.55
CA LEU A 119 -18.24 -1.90 -6.88
C LEU A 119 -19.17 -0.86 -7.53
N PHE A 120 -18.60 0.18 -8.15
CA PHE A 120 -19.35 1.37 -8.53
C PHE A 120 -19.24 1.77 -10.01
N GLY A 121 -18.63 0.95 -10.87
CA GLY A 121 -18.54 1.29 -12.29
C GLY A 121 -17.91 0.29 -13.24
N ASP A 122 -17.34 -0.82 -12.76
CA ASP A 122 -16.69 -1.84 -13.59
C ASP A 122 -17.28 -3.23 -13.31
N GLU A 123 -18.35 -3.56 -14.04
CA GLU A 123 -19.07 -4.84 -13.89
C GLU A 123 -18.20 -6.05 -14.24
N LYS A 124 -17.26 -5.91 -15.18
CA LYS A 124 -16.35 -7.00 -15.55
C LYS A 124 -15.36 -7.28 -14.44
N LEU A 125 -14.75 -6.23 -13.90
CA LEU A 125 -13.87 -6.36 -12.75
C LEU A 125 -14.63 -6.93 -11.55
N LEU A 126 -15.85 -6.45 -11.28
CA LEU A 126 -16.68 -6.99 -10.21
C LEU A 126 -16.90 -8.50 -10.33
N ALA A 127 -17.31 -8.97 -11.52
CA ALA A 127 -17.53 -10.38 -11.78
C ALA A 127 -16.24 -11.20 -11.60
N HIS A 128 -15.09 -10.67 -12.05
CA HIS A 128 -13.79 -11.29 -11.84
C HIS A 128 -13.46 -11.43 -10.34
N LEU A 129 -13.64 -10.36 -9.55
CA LEU A 129 -13.37 -10.36 -8.12
C LEU A 129 -14.30 -11.29 -7.33
N GLN A 130 -15.58 -11.38 -7.72
CA GLN A 130 -16.55 -12.31 -7.13
C GLN A 130 -16.20 -13.79 -7.44
N GLY A 131 -15.54 -14.05 -8.57
CA GLY A 131 -15.12 -15.39 -8.96
C GLY A 131 -13.89 -15.92 -8.20
N CYS A 132 -13.11 -15.05 -7.56
CA CYS A 132 -11.92 -15.43 -6.82
C CYS A 132 -12.24 -16.00 -5.43
N LYS A 133 -11.50 -17.04 -5.02
CA LYS A 133 -11.48 -17.58 -3.65
C LYS A 133 -10.98 -16.54 -2.64
N SER A 134 -10.02 -15.70 -3.03
CA SER A 134 -9.57 -14.56 -2.22
C SER A 134 -9.06 -13.41 -3.08
N VAL A 135 -9.44 -12.19 -2.68
CA VAL A 135 -8.99 -10.93 -3.29
C VAL A 135 -8.11 -10.21 -2.28
N LEU A 136 -6.81 -10.18 -2.53
CA LEU A 136 -5.88 -9.41 -1.69
C LEU A 136 -6.04 -7.92 -1.97
N VAL A 137 -6.35 -7.13 -0.94
CA VAL A 137 -6.48 -5.67 -1.05
C VAL A 137 -5.40 -5.01 -0.21
N GLY A 138 -4.52 -4.24 -0.83
CA GLY A 138 -3.39 -3.63 -0.13
C GLY A 138 -2.78 -2.44 -0.86
N GLY A 139 -1.59 -2.03 -0.40
CA GLY A 139 -0.87 -0.87 -0.95
C GLY A 139 -1.31 0.49 -0.37
N SER A 140 -2.54 0.58 0.12
CA SER A 140 -3.06 1.68 0.92
C SER A 140 -4.19 1.19 1.83
N PRO A 141 -4.58 1.97 2.87
CA PRO A 141 -5.72 1.64 3.70
C PRO A 141 -7.02 1.59 2.90
N ALA A 142 -7.83 0.55 3.12
CA ALA A 142 -9.20 0.47 2.64
C ALA A 142 -10.16 0.89 3.76
N SER A 143 -11.12 1.77 3.45
CA SER A 143 -12.10 2.20 4.45
C SER A 143 -12.97 1.02 4.89
N LYS A 144 -13.44 1.06 6.13
CA LYS A 144 -14.34 0.02 6.66
C LYS A 144 -15.59 -0.13 5.79
N ILE A 145 -16.11 0.98 5.28
CA ILE A 145 -17.33 1.00 4.46
C ILE A 145 -17.09 0.35 3.10
N LEU A 146 -15.94 0.61 2.47
CA LEU A 146 -15.56 -0.06 1.23
C LEU A 146 -15.44 -1.58 1.43
N LEU A 147 -14.85 -2.03 2.54
CA LEU A 147 -14.73 -3.45 2.87
C LEU A 147 -16.10 -4.10 3.16
N GLU A 148 -16.98 -3.39 3.85
CA GLU A 148 -18.36 -3.83 4.09
C GLU A 148 -19.17 -3.92 2.79
N ALA A 149 -19.02 -2.96 1.87
CA ALA A 149 -19.64 -2.98 0.55
C ALA A 149 -19.13 -4.16 -0.30
N ALA A 150 -17.81 -4.40 -0.30
CA ALA A 150 -17.20 -5.53 -0.99
C ALA A 150 -17.73 -6.88 -0.47
N SER A 151 -17.84 -7.02 0.86
CA SER A 151 -18.41 -8.22 1.48
C SER A 151 -19.87 -8.43 1.08
N LYS A 152 -20.69 -7.37 1.09
CA LYS A 152 -22.10 -7.43 0.63
C LYS A 152 -22.22 -7.79 -0.85
N ALA A 153 -21.26 -7.36 -1.66
CA ALA A 153 -21.17 -7.72 -3.08
C ALA A 153 -20.62 -9.13 -3.33
N GLY A 154 -20.32 -9.92 -2.29
CA GLY A 154 -19.84 -11.29 -2.44
C GLY A 154 -18.34 -11.42 -2.75
N ILE A 155 -17.55 -10.36 -2.55
CA ILE A 155 -16.09 -10.40 -2.76
C ILE A 155 -15.40 -10.92 -1.49
N SER A 156 -14.60 -11.97 -1.63
CA SER A 156 -13.81 -12.56 -0.54
C SER A 156 -12.53 -11.75 -0.26
N VAL A 157 -12.67 -10.59 0.37
CA VAL A 157 -11.56 -9.66 0.62
C VAL A 157 -10.62 -10.14 1.73
N VAL A 158 -9.32 -10.10 1.46
CA VAL A 158 -8.26 -10.24 2.45
C VAL A 158 -7.42 -8.95 2.45
N THR A 159 -7.52 -8.17 3.52
CA THR A 159 -6.72 -6.95 3.67
C THR A 159 -5.26 -7.30 3.90
N THR A 160 -4.35 -6.54 3.29
CA THR A 160 -2.91 -6.75 3.43
C THR A 160 -2.20 -5.47 3.82
N TYR A 161 -1.21 -5.59 4.70
CA TYR A 161 -0.27 -4.53 5.03
C TYR A 161 1.16 -5.01 4.78
N GLY A 162 1.95 -4.12 4.18
CA GLY A 162 3.33 -4.33 3.80
C GLY A 162 3.79 -3.27 2.82
N MET A 163 5.06 -3.36 2.44
CA MET A 163 5.75 -2.39 1.62
C MET A 163 6.81 -3.09 0.77
N THR A 164 7.55 -2.30 -0.02
CA THR A 164 8.63 -2.85 -0.82
C THR A 164 9.70 -3.49 0.05
N GLU A 165 10.04 -2.85 1.17
CA GLU A 165 11.04 -3.29 2.15
C GLU A 165 10.68 -4.61 2.85
N THR A 166 9.42 -5.07 2.73
CA THR A 166 8.93 -6.35 3.26
C THR A 166 8.61 -7.37 2.17
N SER A 167 9.11 -7.18 0.95
CA SER A 167 8.80 -8.02 -0.21
C SER A 167 7.29 -8.14 -0.49
N GLY A 168 6.54 -7.05 -0.24
CA GLY A 168 5.08 -7.01 -0.37
C GLY A 168 4.36 -7.19 0.97
N GLY A 169 3.11 -7.69 0.92
CA GLY A 169 2.27 -7.85 2.11
C GLY A 169 2.85 -8.88 3.08
N CYS A 170 3.04 -8.50 4.35
CA CYS A 170 3.54 -9.36 5.43
C CYS A 170 2.54 -9.50 6.60
N VAL A 171 1.40 -8.81 6.52
CA VAL A 171 0.28 -8.88 7.46
C VAL A 171 -1.00 -9.05 6.66
N TYR A 172 -1.83 -10.02 7.03
CA TYR A 172 -3.10 -10.32 6.34
C TYR A 172 -4.20 -10.35 7.38
N ASN A 173 -5.26 -9.58 7.17
CA ASN A 173 -6.36 -9.39 8.13
C ASN A 173 -5.83 -9.12 9.54
N LYS A 174 -4.97 -8.09 9.64
CA LYS A 174 -4.31 -7.62 10.88
C LYS A 174 -3.34 -8.61 11.52
N ARG A 175 -3.13 -9.81 10.98
CA ARG A 175 -2.21 -10.80 11.55
C ARG A 175 -0.97 -10.98 10.69
N ALA A 176 0.20 -10.94 11.31
CA ALA A 176 1.47 -11.21 10.65
C ALA A 176 1.49 -12.58 9.99
N LEU A 177 2.20 -12.74 8.86
CA LEU A 177 2.51 -14.04 8.26
C LEU A 177 3.33 -14.90 9.23
N THR A 178 3.37 -16.22 8.99
CA THR A 178 4.25 -17.12 9.73
C THR A 178 5.70 -16.63 9.64
N ASP A 179 6.45 -16.76 10.74
CA ASP A 179 7.84 -16.28 10.86
C ASP A 179 8.05 -14.76 10.66
N VAL A 180 6.96 -13.99 10.65
CA VAL A 180 7.00 -12.52 10.70
C VAL A 180 6.61 -12.06 12.10
N SER A 181 7.54 -11.37 12.74
CA SER A 181 7.34 -10.75 14.05
C SER A 181 7.03 -9.26 13.88
N LEU A 182 6.07 -8.79 14.69
CA LEU A 182 5.68 -7.38 14.77
C LEU A 182 5.90 -6.85 16.18
N MET A 183 6.39 -5.63 16.28
CA MET A 183 6.44 -4.86 17.52
C MET A 183 6.02 -3.42 17.24
N VAL A 184 5.64 -2.72 18.30
CA VAL A 184 5.43 -1.27 18.28
C VAL A 184 6.41 -0.66 19.28
N ASP A 185 7.23 0.29 18.86
CA ASP A 185 8.17 0.97 19.75
C ASP A 185 7.48 2.01 20.64
N GLU A 186 8.21 2.62 21.58
CA GLU A 186 7.66 3.63 22.51
C GLU A 186 7.10 4.86 21.79
N SER A 187 7.56 5.15 20.57
CA SER A 187 7.04 6.22 19.72
C SER A 187 5.80 5.84 18.92
N GLY A 188 5.34 4.58 19.04
CA GLY A 188 4.18 4.06 18.31
C GLY A 188 4.51 3.53 16.92
N ARG A 189 5.79 3.46 16.51
CA ARG A 189 6.16 2.99 15.17
C ARG A 189 6.19 1.47 15.10
N ILE A 190 5.69 0.95 13.98
CA ILE A 190 5.68 -0.48 13.70
C ILE A 190 7.11 -0.93 13.34
N LYS A 191 7.57 -1.99 14.01
CA LYS A 191 8.81 -2.71 13.71
C LYS A 191 8.46 -4.09 13.17
N ILE A 192 9.15 -4.50 12.12
CA ILE A 192 8.93 -5.76 11.43
C ILE A 192 10.23 -6.56 11.40
N LYS A 193 10.18 -7.86 11.69
CA LYS A 193 11.31 -8.78 11.57
C LYS A 193 10.83 -10.07 10.91
N GLY A 194 11.61 -10.60 9.97
CA GLY A 194 11.28 -11.86 9.31
C GLY A 194 12.11 -12.10 8.06
N PRO A 195 11.98 -13.28 7.42
CA PRO A 195 12.75 -13.65 6.24
C PRO A 195 12.35 -12.88 4.97
N ILE A 196 11.28 -12.08 5.05
CA ILE A 196 10.73 -11.30 3.94
C ILE A 196 11.37 -9.92 3.76
N LEU A 197 12.28 -9.53 4.65
CA LEU A 197 12.87 -8.20 4.67
C LEU A 197 13.88 -7.99 3.53
N ALA A 198 13.92 -6.76 3.05
CA ALA A 198 14.95 -6.28 2.14
C ALA A 198 16.36 -6.41 2.73
N SER A 199 17.34 -6.51 1.83
CA SER A 199 18.77 -6.51 2.16
C SER A 199 19.33 -5.09 2.34
N GLY A 200 18.67 -4.07 1.79
CA GLY A 200 19.15 -2.69 1.88
C GLY A 200 18.51 -1.74 0.86
N TYR A 201 19.03 -0.52 0.82
CA TYR A 201 18.83 0.42 -0.29
C TYR A 201 20.14 0.53 -1.08
N GLU A 202 20.09 0.33 -2.40
CA GLU A 202 21.28 0.22 -3.26
C GLU A 202 22.23 1.41 -3.14
N ASP A 203 21.68 2.62 -3.24
CA ASP A 203 22.45 3.87 -3.24
C ASP A 203 22.30 4.66 -1.92
N ASN A 204 21.77 4.04 -0.85
CA ASN A 204 21.53 4.74 0.41
C ASN A 204 21.58 3.83 1.65
N GLN A 205 22.73 3.20 1.87
CA GLN A 205 22.94 2.30 3.00
C GLN A 205 22.88 3.00 4.37
N GLU A 206 23.20 4.29 4.42
CA GLU A 206 23.06 5.10 5.63
C GLU A 206 21.58 5.18 6.06
N LEU A 207 20.69 5.54 5.13
CA LEU A 207 19.24 5.53 5.38
C LEU A 207 18.75 4.13 5.77
N TRP A 208 19.23 3.08 5.13
CA TRP A 208 18.87 1.71 5.53
C TRP A 208 19.25 1.43 6.98
N SER A 209 20.45 1.81 7.40
CA SER A 209 20.97 1.58 8.76
C SER A 209 20.21 2.41 9.82
N GLN A 210 19.60 3.53 9.44
CA GLN A 210 18.72 4.30 10.32
C GLN A 210 17.42 3.54 10.61
N HIS A 211 16.89 2.83 9.60
CA HIS A 211 15.65 2.05 9.71
C HIS A 211 15.88 0.60 10.17
N PHE A 212 17.05 0.01 9.97
CA PHE A 212 17.32 -1.39 10.26
C PHE A 212 18.25 -1.56 11.46
N LYS A 213 17.73 -2.10 12.58
CA LYS A 213 18.47 -2.33 13.83
C LYS A 213 18.14 -3.68 14.43
N ASP A 214 19.17 -4.47 14.77
CA ASP A 214 19.04 -5.77 15.45
C ASP A 214 18.09 -6.77 14.74
N GLY A 215 18.09 -6.74 13.40
CA GLY A 215 17.22 -7.56 12.57
C GLY A 215 15.78 -7.04 12.43
N TRP A 216 15.48 -5.88 13.00
CA TRP A 216 14.19 -5.22 12.88
C TRP A 216 14.26 -4.07 11.88
N PHE A 217 13.33 -4.07 10.93
CA PHE A 217 13.03 -2.91 10.11
C PHE A 217 12.01 -2.03 10.83
N ILE A 218 12.39 -0.78 11.10
CA ILE A 218 11.58 0.25 11.75
C ILE A 218 10.89 1.05 10.65
N THR A 219 9.58 0.93 10.57
CA THR A 219 8.77 1.61 9.54
C THR A 219 8.53 3.07 9.91
N SER A 220 8.06 3.86 8.94
CA SER A 220 7.43 5.18 9.20
C SER A 220 5.95 5.06 9.57
N ASP A 221 5.41 3.84 9.68
CA ASP A 221 3.99 3.62 9.96
C ASP A 221 3.77 3.52 11.49
N LEU A 222 2.71 4.15 11.97
CA LEU A 222 2.28 4.10 13.35
C LEU A 222 1.24 2.99 13.53
N GLY A 223 1.27 2.31 14.67
CA GLY A 223 0.30 1.26 14.93
C GLY A 223 0.13 0.87 16.39
N LYS A 224 -0.86 0.01 16.64
CA LYS A 224 -1.14 -0.60 17.94
C LYS A 224 -1.30 -2.09 17.78
N ILE A 225 -0.69 -2.87 18.68
CA ILE A 225 -0.89 -4.32 18.73
C ILE A 225 -1.84 -4.65 19.88
N LYS A 226 -2.90 -5.38 19.58
CA LYS A 226 -3.82 -5.96 20.56
C LYS A 226 -4.17 -7.37 20.13
N ASN A 227 -4.07 -8.34 21.04
CA ASN A 227 -4.42 -9.75 20.76
C ASN A 227 -3.71 -10.33 19.52
N ASN A 228 -2.42 -10.02 19.33
CA ASN A 228 -1.62 -10.40 18.15
C ASN A 228 -2.15 -9.84 16.80
N GLU A 229 -3.03 -8.85 16.84
CA GLU A 229 -3.50 -8.12 15.68
C GLU A 229 -2.88 -6.71 15.68
N ILE A 230 -2.34 -6.30 14.54
CA ILE A 230 -1.83 -4.95 14.31
C ILE A 230 -2.91 -4.09 13.68
N GLU A 231 -3.12 -2.92 14.27
CA GLU A 231 -3.87 -1.82 13.67
C GLU A 231 -2.88 -0.75 13.21
N VAL A 232 -2.92 -0.42 11.92
CA VAL A 232 -2.12 0.67 11.34
C VAL A 232 -2.93 1.96 11.46
N ILE A 233 -2.36 2.94 12.16
CA ILE A 233 -3.04 4.18 12.59
C ILE A 233 -2.69 5.36 11.68
N GLY A 234 -1.62 5.24 10.89
CA GLY A 234 -1.18 6.28 9.97
C GLY A 234 0.33 6.22 9.77
N ARG A 235 0.91 7.33 9.32
CA ARG A 235 2.35 7.47 9.13
C ARG A 235 2.85 8.64 9.94
N ILE A 236 4.05 8.52 10.51
CA ILE A 236 4.71 9.63 11.20
C ILE A 236 5.01 10.77 10.22
N ASP A 237 5.31 10.44 8.97
CA ASP A 237 5.59 11.42 7.91
C ASP A 237 4.31 12.12 7.38
N ASP A 238 3.12 11.63 7.75
CA ASP A 238 1.82 12.23 7.40
C ASP A 238 1.27 13.13 8.52
N VAL A 239 2.05 13.35 9.59
CA VAL A 239 1.72 14.30 10.66
C VAL A 239 2.30 15.66 10.31
N VAL A 240 1.45 16.68 10.28
CA VAL A 240 1.82 18.07 10.01
C VAL A 240 1.62 18.92 11.26
N ILE A 241 2.43 19.96 11.41
CA ILE A 241 2.32 20.88 12.54
C ILE A 241 1.56 22.11 12.05
N THR A 242 0.36 22.33 12.59
CA THR A 242 -0.48 23.48 12.24
C THR A 242 -0.91 24.21 13.51
N GLY A 243 -0.55 25.49 13.62
CA GLY A 243 -0.84 26.29 14.82
C GLY A 243 -0.23 25.75 16.11
N GLY A 244 0.88 25.00 16.01
CA GLY A 244 1.53 24.34 17.15
C GLY A 244 0.97 22.96 17.52
N GLU A 245 -0.06 22.48 16.82
CA GLU A 245 -0.68 21.17 17.05
C GLU A 245 -0.23 20.13 16.00
N ASN A 246 -0.01 18.89 16.45
CA ASN A 246 0.25 17.76 15.56
C ASN A 246 -1.06 17.23 14.97
N VAL A 247 -1.23 17.36 13.66
CA VAL A 247 -2.42 16.93 12.93
C VAL A 247 -2.06 15.80 11.97
N SER A 248 -2.71 14.65 12.14
CA SER A 248 -2.58 13.51 11.23
C SER A 248 -3.47 13.73 10.01
N LEU A 249 -2.86 13.89 8.82
CA LEU A 249 -3.59 14.00 7.56
C LEU A 249 -4.41 12.73 7.27
N TYR A 250 -3.88 11.57 7.65
CA TYR A 250 -4.58 10.30 7.53
C TYR A 250 -5.84 10.22 8.41
N ALA A 251 -5.80 10.78 9.63
CA ALA A 251 -6.98 10.79 10.51
C ALA A 251 -8.14 11.57 9.88
N ILE A 252 -7.82 12.70 9.24
CA ILE A 252 -8.80 13.50 8.48
C ILE A 252 -9.42 12.64 7.37
N GLU A 253 -8.59 12.03 6.53
CA GLU A 253 -9.06 11.21 5.40
C GLU A 253 -9.93 10.04 5.85
N ASN A 254 -9.53 9.34 6.91
CA ASN A 254 -10.26 8.19 7.43
C ASN A 254 -11.63 8.59 7.98
N GLU A 255 -11.71 9.69 8.72
CA GLU A 255 -12.96 10.18 9.29
C GLU A 255 -13.92 10.67 8.20
N LEU A 256 -13.40 11.41 7.22
CA LEU A 256 -14.20 11.86 6.07
C LEU A 256 -14.68 10.71 5.22
N SER A 257 -13.83 9.71 4.97
CA SER A 257 -14.21 8.50 4.22
C SER A 257 -15.29 7.69 4.95
N ALA A 258 -15.38 7.82 6.28
CA ALA A 258 -16.46 7.21 7.07
C ALA A 258 -17.77 8.01 6.98
N GLY A 259 -17.70 9.35 6.98
CA GLY A 259 -18.87 10.22 6.86
C GLY A 259 -19.43 10.36 5.44
N PHE A 260 -18.58 10.23 4.43
CA PHE A 260 -18.91 10.39 3.01
C PHE A 260 -18.38 9.20 2.19
N PRO A 261 -19.07 8.05 2.22
CA PRO A 261 -18.51 6.78 1.73
C PRO A 261 -18.26 6.72 0.24
N ASP A 262 -19.03 7.47 -0.54
CA ASP A 262 -18.96 7.52 -2.01
C ASP A 262 -17.98 8.58 -2.51
N THR A 263 -17.16 9.14 -1.61
CA THR A 263 -16.23 10.23 -1.90
C THR A 263 -14.85 9.87 -1.43
N ARG A 264 -13.87 10.09 -2.29
CA ARG A 264 -12.47 9.98 -1.95
C ARG A 264 -11.94 11.33 -1.49
N PHE A 265 -11.02 11.27 -0.53
CA PHE A 265 -10.38 12.46 0.02
C PHE A 265 -8.86 12.33 -0.05
N LEU A 266 -8.18 13.45 -0.27
CA LEU A 266 -6.74 13.59 -0.12
C LEU A 266 -6.43 14.87 0.66
N ALA A 267 -5.96 14.69 1.89
CA ALA A 267 -5.48 15.77 2.73
C ALA A 267 -4.00 16.06 2.44
N THR A 268 -3.62 17.33 2.46
CA THR A 268 -2.23 17.76 2.34
C THR A 268 -2.02 19.00 3.21
N ALA A 269 -0.80 19.51 3.25
CA ALA A 269 -0.51 20.78 3.91
C ALA A 269 0.44 21.62 3.06
N ILE A 270 0.27 22.93 3.14
CA ILE A 270 1.13 23.92 2.49
C ILE A 270 1.61 24.95 3.51
N PRO A 271 2.76 25.60 3.26
CA PRO A 271 3.24 26.69 4.12
C PRO A 271 2.18 27.78 4.28
N ASP A 272 2.07 28.30 5.49
CA ASP A 272 1.12 29.37 5.83
C ASP A 272 1.72 30.31 6.88
N ALA A 273 1.48 31.61 6.72
CA ALA A 273 2.07 32.64 7.58
C ALA A 273 1.48 32.67 9.01
N GLU A 274 0.22 32.25 9.18
CA GLU A 274 -0.46 32.24 10.47
C GLU A 274 -0.27 30.90 11.19
N TRP A 275 -0.41 29.80 10.45
CA TRP A 275 -0.44 28.45 11.03
C TRP A 275 0.90 27.71 10.95
N GLY A 276 1.90 28.28 10.28
CA GLY A 276 3.14 27.61 9.88
C GLY A 276 2.89 26.67 8.70
N GLN A 277 1.97 25.72 8.88
CA GLN A 277 1.35 24.96 7.80
C GLN A 277 -0.17 25.03 7.95
N LYS A 278 -0.89 25.18 6.84
CA LYS A 278 -2.35 25.01 6.82
C LYS A 278 -2.73 23.70 6.15
N ILE A 279 -3.78 23.07 6.67
CA ILE A 279 -4.37 21.86 6.11
C ILE A 279 -5.18 22.21 4.86
N CYS A 280 -5.01 21.43 3.80
CA CYS A 280 -5.76 21.53 2.56
C CYS A 280 -6.36 20.17 2.20
N LEU A 281 -7.52 20.16 1.54
CA LEU A 281 -8.25 18.93 1.23
C LEU A 281 -8.75 18.93 -0.22
N ILE A 282 -8.52 17.82 -0.92
CA ILE A 282 -9.12 17.53 -2.22
C ILE A 282 -10.20 16.45 -2.03
N ALA A 283 -11.38 16.64 -2.60
CA ALA A 283 -12.40 15.61 -2.78
C ALA A 283 -12.63 15.32 -4.27
N ASP A 284 -13.05 14.10 -4.60
CA ASP A 284 -13.40 13.72 -5.98
C ASP A 284 -14.84 14.01 -6.40
N SER A 285 -15.67 14.46 -5.46
CA SER A 285 -17.06 14.83 -5.65
C SER A 285 -17.40 16.11 -4.88
N GLU A 286 -18.52 16.75 -5.21
CA GLU A 286 -19.01 17.90 -4.44
C GLU A 286 -19.51 17.45 -3.07
N ILE A 287 -19.00 18.12 -2.03
CA ILE A 287 -19.38 17.91 -0.64
C ILE A 287 -19.66 19.26 0.00
N ASP A 288 -20.71 19.31 0.82
CA ASP A 288 -20.99 20.47 1.66
C ASP A 288 -19.87 20.64 2.70
N TYR A 289 -19.11 21.73 2.55
CA TYR A 289 -17.99 22.05 3.42
C TYR A 289 -18.41 22.26 4.88
N ASP A 290 -19.61 22.79 5.14
CA ASP A 290 -20.07 23.03 6.51
C ASP A 290 -20.33 21.70 7.21
N HIS A 291 -20.98 20.76 6.52
CA HIS A 291 -21.20 19.41 7.02
C HIS A 291 -19.86 18.67 7.26
N LEU A 292 -18.94 18.76 6.31
CA LEU A 292 -17.60 18.20 6.44
C LEU A 292 -16.82 18.79 7.63
N SER A 293 -16.89 20.12 7.78
CA SER A 293 -16.22 20.83 8.85
C SER A 293 -16.78 20.43 10.21
N GLU A 294 -18.09 20.31 10.34
CA GLU A 294 -18.75 19.94 11.60
C GLU A 294 -18.41 18.50 12.00
N LEU A 295 -18.39 17.58 11.04
CA LEU A 295 -17.93 16.20 11.28
C LEU A 295 -16.53 16.19 11.88
N LEU A 296 -15.55 16.84 11.23
CA LEU A 296 -14.17 16.86 11.72
C LEU A 296 -14.01 17.57 13.07
N LYS A 297 -14.76 18.67 13.29
CA LYS A 297 -14.74 19.39 14.57
C LYS A 297 -15.22 18.53 15.72
N THR A 298 -16.29 17.77 15.49
CA THR A 298 -16.94 16.97 16.54
C THR A 298 -16.17 15.68 16.86
N THR A 299 -15.46 15.10 15.88
CA THR A 299 -14.79 13.81 16.05
C THR A 299 -13.30 13.92 16.33
N LEU A 300 -12.60 14.85 15.68
CA LEU A 300 -11.14 15.02 15.79
C LEU A 300 -10.73 16.36 16.43
N GLY A 301 -11.56 17.40 16.29
CA GLY A 301 -11.32 18.74 16.83
C GLY A 301 -11.04 19.79 15.76
N LYS A 302 -11.18 21.06 16.13
CA LYS A 302 -11.11 22.22 15.21
C LYS A 302 -9.81 22.34 14.40
N GLN A 303 -8.71 21.82 14.93
CA GLN A 303 -7.38 21.85 14.32
C GLN A 303 -7.27 20.91 13.11
N PHE A 304 -8.16 19.91 13.00
CA PHE A 304 -8.21 18.97 11.87
C PHE A 304 -9.01 19.50 10.68
N VAL A 305 -9.70 20.64 10.82
CA VAL A 305 -10.53 21.20 9.75
C VAL A 305 -9.64 21.83 8.66
N PRO A 306 -9.77 21.42 7.39
CA PRO A 306 -9.05 22.00 6.27
C PRO A 306 -9.32 23.50 6.14
N LYS A 307 -8.27 24.30 5.93
CA LYS A 307 -8.37 25.74 5.65
C LYS A 307 -8.67 26.03 4.18
N GLU A 308 -8.31 25.10 3.30
CA GLU A 308 -8.69 25.13 1.90
C GLU A 308 -9.28 23.79 1.46
N PHE A 309 -10.27 23.86 0.58
CA PHE A 309 -10.98 22.73 0.03
C PHE A 309 -11.10 22.86 -1.49
N LEU A 310 -10.87 21.77 -2.20
CA LEU A 310 -10.98 21.67 -3.65
C LEU A 310 -11.77 20.42 -4.03
N VAL A 311 -12.61 20.57 -5.06
CA VAL A 311 -13.24 19.44 -5.73
C VAL A 311 -12.51 19.22 -7.06
N MET A 312 -12.03 18.00 -7.29
CA MET A 312 -11.32 17.62 -8.51
C MET A 312 -11.79 16.25 -8.97
N ALA A 313 -12.20 16.13 -10.23
CA ALA A 313 -12.66 14.84 -10.79
C ALA A 313 -11.64 13.69 -10.66
N GLN A 314 -10.35 13.98 -10.46
CA GLN A 314 -9.32 12.99 -10.18
C GLN A 314 -8.42 13.45 -9.03
N ILE A 315 -8.30 12.61 -8.01
CA ILE A 315 -7.33 12.78 -6.94
C ILE A 315 -5.92 12.47 -7.47
N PRO A 316 -4.91 13.31 -7.17
CA PRO A 316 -3.51 13.02 -7.47
C PRO A 316 -3.07 11.67 -6.90
N GLU A 317 -2.49 10.82 -7.75
CA GLU A 317 -1.97 9.50 -7.38
C GLU A 317 -0.50 9.33 -7.83
N ILE A 318 0.27 8.55 -7.06
CA ILE A 318 1.65 8.15 -7.34
C ILE A 318 1.75 6.61 -7.35
N GLY A 319 2.47 6.06 -8.32
CA GLY A 319 2.59 4.60 -8.49
C GLY A 319 1.23 3.92 -8.72
N ILE A 320 0.96 2.81 -8.02
CA ILE A 320 -0.28 2.04 -8.15
C ILE A 320 -1.37 2.61 -7.24
N GLY A 321 -1.97 3.73 -7.64
CA GLY A 321 -3.17 4.25 -6.97
C GLY A 321 -2.98 4.74 -5.53
N LYS A 322 -1.74 5.00 -5.11
CA LYS A 322 -1.47 5.64 -3.81
C LYS A 322 -1.70 7.15 -3.93
N PRO A 323 -2.29 7.82 -2.94
CA PRO A 323 -2.43 9.28 -2.99
C PRO A 323 -1.09 10.01 -3.07
N ASP A 324 -0.98 11.04 -3.91
CA ASP A 324 0.21 11.87 -4.09
C ASP A 324 0.07 13.22 -3.36
N ARG A 325 0.49 13.25 -2.09
CA ARG A 325 0.41 14.45 -1.24
C ARG A 325 1.30 15.60 -1.74
N VAL A 326 2.41 15.29 -2.40
CA VAL A 326 3.36 16.30 -2.94
C VAL A 326 2.74 16.99 -4.16
N LYS A 327 2.14 16.21 -5.05
CA LYS A 327 1.40 16.79 -6.18
C LYS A 327 0.16 17.55 -5.70
N ALA A 328 -0.55 17.03 -4.68
CA ALA A 328 -1.67 17.75 -4.07
C ALA A 328 -1.24 19.08 -3.46
N SER A 329 -0.13 19.14 -2.71
CA SER A 329 0.36 20.40 -2.13
C SER A 329 0.74 21.40 -3.22
N GLN A 330 1.39 20.94 -4.30
CA GLN A 330 1.73 21.79 -5.44
C GLN A 330 0.50 22.41 -6.10
N ILE A 331 -0.60 21.65 -6.25
CA ILE A 331 -1.87 22.16 -6.80
C ILE A 331 -2.40 23.35 -5.97
N PHE A 332 -2.36 23.26 -4.63
CA PHE A 332 -2.78 24.37 -3.78
C PHE A 332 -1.82 25.56 -3.85
N ILE A 333 -0.51 25.32 -3.92
CA ILE A 333 0.50 26.39 -4.06
C ILE A 333 0.31 27.13 -5.39
N ASP A 334 0.08 26.42 -6.48
CA ASP A 334 -0.10 27.03 -7.80
C ASP A 334 -1.39 27.83 -7.91
N LYS A 335 -2.45 27.43 -7.19
CA LYS A 335 -3.71 28.18 -7.11
C LYS A 335 -3.57 29.53 -6.38
N GLN A 336 -2.57 29.67 -5.52
CA GLN A 336 -2.30 30.91 -4.78
C GLN A 336 -1.47 31.93 -5.58
N ARG A 337 -0.99 31.57 -6.77
CA ARG A 337 -0.23 32.44 -7.68
C ARG A 337 -1.14 33.07 -8.74
#